data_AF-A0A968TZ57-F1
#
_entry.id   AF-A0A968TZ57-F1
#
_cell.length_a   1.000
_cell.length_b   1.000
_cell.length_c   1.000
_cell.angle_alpha   90.00
_cell.angle_beta   90.00
_cell.angle_gamma   90.00
#
_symmetry.space_group_name_H-M   'P 1'
#
loop_
_entity.id
_entity.type
_entity.pdbx_description
1 polymer ?
#
loop_
_entity_poly.entity_id
_entity_poly.type
_entity_poly.pdbx_seq_one_letter_code
_entity_poly.pdbx_strand_id
1 'polypeptide(L)'
;MKRLQPYWPELLLIGGGLLLRLVFALLPFDLLLRLLEDDAWMVTAIARNFAIGNGITADSVNPTNGFHPLYPLTLGALPYLALPAHSIEQLQAGFRLNLLICALLNTLALLPLYGLLRHVARRPIALAGLALLALNPFLVRVSVNAMEPRWRCYCCCCCGGPL
;
A
#
# COMPACT_ATOMS: atom_id res chain seq x y z
N MET A 1 -5.30 -26.50 28.60
CA MET A 1 -5.81 -25.51 27.62
C MET A 1 -6.22 -24.21 28.33
N LYS A 2 -5.30 -23.58 29.07
CA LYS A 2 -5.54 -22.36 29.87
C LYS A 2 -4.45 -21.32 29.54
N ARG A 3 -4.67 -20.41 28.57
CA ARG A 3 -3.90 -19.15 28.41
C ARG A 3 -4.34 -18.20 27.27
N LEU A 4 -5.59 -18.25 26.80
CA LEU A 4 -6.04 -17.43 25.65
C LEU A 4 -6.78 -16.12 26.01
N GLN A 5 -6.80 -15.69 27.27
CA GLN A 5 -7.33 -14.36 27.62
C GLN A 5 -6.29 -13.63 28.46
N PRO A 6 -5.62 -12.61 27.86
CA PRO A 6 -6.22 -11.28 27.75
C PRO A 6 -5.76 -10.51 26.49
N TYR A 7 -5.86 -11.09 25.28
CA TYR A 7 -5.42 -10.41 24.04
C TYR A 7 -6.55 -9.70 23.25
N TRP A 8 -7.72 -9.54 23.87
CA TRP A 8 -8.88 -8.90 23.24
C TRP A 8 -8.62 -7.47 22.75
N PRO A 9 -7.96 -6.58 23.51
CA PRO A 9 -7.71 -5.22 23.02
C PRO A 9 -6.73 -5.23 21.84
N GLU A 10 -5.71 -6.08 21.84
CA GLU A 10 -4.78 -6.23 20.73
C GLU A 10 -5.51 -6.65 19.44
N LEU A 11 -6.35 -7.69 19.53
CA LEU A 11 -7.12 -8.19 18.39
C LEU A 11 -8.15 -7.18 17.90
N LEU A 12 -8.84 -6.47 18.79
CA LEU A 12 -9.78 -5.41 18.43
C LEU A 12 -9.09 -4.25 17.72
N LEU A 13 -7.89 -3.85 18.17
CA LEU A 13 -7.12 -2.78 17.53
C LEU A 13 -6.61 -3.19 16.15
N ILE A 14 -6.10 -4.41 16.00
CA ILE A 14 -5.64 -4.93 14.71
C ILE A 14 -6.82 -5.09 13.76
N GLY A 15 -7.93 -5.67 14.23
CA GLY A 15 -9.16 -5.84 13.45
C GLY A 15 -9.78 -4.49 13.05
N GLY A 16 -9.81 -3.51 13.96
CA GLY A 16 -10.26 -2.15 13.67
C GLY A 16 -9.35 -1.44 12.67
N GLY A 17 -8.04 -1.59 12.79
CA GLY A 17 -7.06 -1.06 11.84
C GLY A 17 -7.19 -1.69 10.46
N LEU A 18 -7.46 -2.99 10.37
CA LEU A 18 -7.75 -3.69 9.11
C LEU A 18 -9.04 -3.19 8.49
N LEU A 19 -10.11 -3.09 9.28
CA LEU A 19 -11.42 -2.61 8.82
C LEU A 19 -11.29 -1.20 8.24
N LEU A 20 -10.58 -0.29 8.92
CA LEU A 20 -10.35 1.07 8.44
C LEU A 20 -9.59 1.08 7.10
N ARG A 21 -8.57 0.23 6.95
CA ARG A 21 -7.79 0.08 5.70
C ARG A 21 -8.63 -0.52 4.57
N LEU A 22 -9.49 -1.49 4.87
CA LEU A 22 -10.41 -2.09 3.92
C LEU A 22 -11.47 -1.09 3.46
N VAL A 23 -12.05 -0.31 4.38
CA VAL A 23 -12.99 0.76 4.05
C VAL A 23 -12.33 1.76 3.10
N PHE A 24 -11.08 2.14 3.34
CA PHE A 24 -10.30 2.98 2.43
C PHE A 24 -10.10 2.34 1.04
N ALA A 25 -9.78 1.05 0.97
CA ALA A 25 -9.61 0.35 -0.31
C ALA A 25 -10.93 0.17 -1.10
N LEU A 26 -12.07 0.18 -0.39
CA LEU A 26 -13.42 0.02 -0.94
C LEU A 26 -14.10 1.36 -1.29
N LEU A 27 -13.44 2.50 -1.08
CA LEU A 27 -13.97 3.81 -1.49
C LEU A 27 -14.24 3.85 -3.01
N PRO A 28 -15.16 4.71 -3.46
CA PRO A 28 -15.41 4.87 -4.88
C PRO A 28 -14.17 5.39 -5.61
N PHE A 29 -14.00 4.96 -6.85
CA PHE A 29 -12.80 5.19 -7.65
C PHE A 29 -12.48 6.67 -7.83
N ASP A 30 -13.49 7.52 -8.03
CA ASP A 30 -13.35 8.98 -8.14
C ASP A 30 -12.75 9.62 -6.89
N LEU A 31 -13.04 9.05 -5.73
CA LEU A 31 -12.52 9.53 -4.46
C LEU A 31 -11.09 9.03 -4.25
N LEU A 32 -10.82 7.75 -4.58
CA LEU A 32 -9.47 7.19 -4.60
C LEU A 32 -8.53 8.00 -5.51
N LEU A 33 -9.00 8.40 -6.70
CA LEU A 33 -8.29 9.27 -7.65
C LEU A 33 -7.87 10.61 -7.04
N ARG A 34 -8.70 11.18 -6.15
CA ARG A 34 -8.41 12.47 -5.49
C ARG A 34 -7.57 12.33 -4.23
N LEU A 35 -7.61 11.16 -3.58
CA LEU A 35 -6.91 10.92 -2.31
C LEU A 35 -5.53 10.30 -2.49
N LEU A 36 -5.30 9.54 -3.55
CA LEU A 36 -3.99 8.99 -3.86
C LEU A 36 -3.12 10.02 -4.60
N GLU A 37 -1.82 9.91 -4.35
CA GLU A 37 -0.81 10.68 -5.07
C GLU A 37 -0.70 10.23 -6.53
N ASP A 38 -0.38 11.17 -7.41
CA ASP A 38 -0.31 10.98 -8.86
C ASP A 38 0.71 9.87 -9.25
N ASP A 39 1.78 9.76 -8.48
CA ASP A 39 2.83 8.75 -8.66
C ASP A 39 2.30 7.30 -8.58
N ALA A 40 1.19 7.05 -7.86
CA ALA A 40 0.59 5.71 -7.79
C ALA A 40 0.02 5.24 -9.13
N TRP A 41 -0.47 6.18 -9.96
CA TRP A 41 -1.00 5.89 -11.30
C TRP A 41 0.12 5.47 -12.25
N MET A 42 1.25 6.16 -12.20
CA MET A 42 2.41 5.81 -13.02
C MET A 42 2.90 4.39 -12.72
N VAL A 43 3.01 4.03 -11.43
CA VAL A 43 3.48 2.69 -11.02
C VAL A 43 2.49 1.59 -11.43
N THR A 44 1.18 1.86 -11.32
CA THR A 44 0.16 0.89 -11.72
C THR A 44 0.06 0.72 -13.25
N ALA A 45 0.28 1.79 -14.02
CA ALA A 45 0.39 1.73 -15.47
C ALA A 45 1.61 0.92 -15.93
N ILE A 46 2.77 1.13 -15.30
CA ILE A 46 4.00 0.34 -15.56
C ILE A 46 3.77 -1.14 -15.24
N ALA A 47 3.13 -1.43 -14.10
CA ALA A 47 2.83 -2.80 -13.70
C ALA A 47 1.90 -3.51 -14.69
N ARG A 48 0.89 -2.80 -15.20
CA ARG A 48 -0.02 -3.29 -16.24
C ARG A 48 0.73 -3.58 -17.54
N ASN A 49 1.53 -2.64 -18.03
CA ASN A 49 2.25 -2.80 -19.29
C ASN A 49 3.28 -3.94 -19.20
N PHE A 50 3.92 -4.10 -18.03
CA PHE A 50 4.80 -5.23 -17.77
C PHE A 50 4.04 -6.57 -17.80
N ALA A 51 2.88 -6.66 -17.14
CA ALA A 51 2.06 -7.88 -17.11
C ALA A 51 1.51 -8.27 -18.50
N ILE A 52 1.25 -7.31 -19.37
CA ILE A 52 0.77 -7.53 -20.75
C ILE A 52 1.94 -7.87 -21.71
N GLY A 53 3.19 -7.70 -21.28
CA GLY A 53 4.38 -7.97 -22.10
C GLY A 53 4.88 -6.77 -22.92
N ASN A 54 4.35 -5.57 -22.69
CA ASN A 54 4.79 -4.31 -23.31
C ASN A 54 6.06 -3.71 -22.64
N GLY A 55 6.72 -4.48 -21.79
CA GLY A 55 7.91 -4.07 -21.06
C GLY A 55 7.65 -3.03 -19.97
N ILE A 56 8.74 -2.44 -19.47
CA ILE A 56 8.73 -1.43 -18.41
C ILE A 56 8.49 -0.06 -19.03
N THR A 57 7.22 0.26 -19.27
CA THR A 57 6.80 1.49 -19.93
C THR A 57 5.54 2.02 -19.24
N ALA A 58 5.41 3.34 -19.05
CA ALA A 58 4.14 3.94 -18.62
C ALA A 58 3.18 4.09 -19.82
N ASP A 59 3.70 4.55 -20.95
CA ASP A 59 2.92 4.89 -22.16
C ASP A 59 2.98 3.82 -23.26
N SER A 60 3.49 2.62 -22.97
CA SER A 60 3.75 1.54 -23.96
C SER A 60 4.79 1.84 -25.06
N VAL A 61 5.26 3.08 -25.17
CA VAL A 61 6.20 3.51 -26.22
C VAL A 61 7.61 3.73 -25.69
N ASN A 62 7.76 4.51 -24.62
CA ASN A 62 9.06 4.88 -24.09
C ASN A 62 9.38 4.06 -22.82
N PRO A 63 10.61 3.53 -22.69
CA PRO A 63 11.07 2.91 -21.46
C PRO A 63 11.09 3.95 -20.33
N THR A 64 10.40 3.64 -19.24
CA THR A 64 10.35 4.51 -18.05
C THR A 64 11.35 3.98 -17.03
N ASN A 65 12.08 4.86 -16.34
CA ASN A 65 13.04 4.50 -15.29
C ASN A 65 12.83 5.39 -14.03
N GLY A 66 13.62 5.16 -12.99
CA GLY A 66 13.59 5.98 -11.76
C GLY A 66 12.47 5.64 -10.76
N PHE A 67 11.73 4.56 -10.99
CA PHE A 67 10.74 4.02 -10.05
C PHE A 67 11.31 2.83 -9.28
N HIS A 68 10.77 2.52 -8.09
CA HIS A 68 11.17 1.33 -7.33
C HIS A 68 10.64 0.07 -8.03
N PRO A 69 11.49 -0.82 -8.57
CA PRO A 69 11.03 -1.90 -9.43
C PRO A 69 10.29 -3.00 -8.69
N LEU A 70 10.59 -3.21 -7.40
CA LEU A 70 10.02 -4.30 -6.63
C LEU A 70 8.50 -4.19 -6.53
N TYR A 71 7.96 -2.99 -6.34
CA TYR A 71 6.53 -2.77 -6.16
C TYR A 71 5.69 -3.07 -7.43
N PRO A 72 5.91 -2.44 -8.60
CA PRO A 72 5.15 -2.72 -9.81
C PRO A 72 5.38 -4.14 -10.35
N LEU A 73 6.57 -4.72 -10.19
CA LEU A 73 6.87 -6.06 -10.69
C LEU A 73 6.26 -7.17 -9.81
N THR A 74 6.13 -6.96 -8.50
CA THR A 74 5.61 -7.99 -7.58
C THR A 74 4.16 -7.72 -7.17
N LEU A 75 3.86 -6.55 -6.61
CA LEU A 75 2.53 -6.26 -6.07
C LEU A 75 1.59 -5.69 -7.13
N GLY A 76 2.13 -4.90 -8.05
CA GLY A 76 1.38 -4.30 -9.14
C GLY A 76 1.02 -5.27 -10.27
N ALA A 77 1.93 -6.16 -10.68
CA ALA A 77 1.76 -7.03 -11.86
C ALA A 77 0.96 -8.32 -11.57
N LEU A 78 1.03 -8.84 -10.34
CA LEU A 78 0.29 -10.05 -9.94
C LEU A 78 -1.23 -9.97 -10.17
N PRO A 79 -1.92 -8.87 -9.83
CA PRO A 79 -3.34 -8.68 -10.16
C PRO A 79 -3.66 -8.83 -11.65
N TYR A 80 -2.79 -8.31 -12.51
CA TYR A 80 -3.04 -8.26 -13.95
C TYR A 80 -2.74 -9.59 -14.65
N LEU A 81 -1.93 -10.47 -14.06
CA LEU A 81 -1.70 -11.82 -14.55
C LEU A 81 -2.91 -12.76 -14.31
N ALA A 82 -3.70 -12.49 -13.27
CA ALA A 82 -4.82 -13.35 -12.86
C ALA A 82 -6.16 -12.99 -13.52
N LEU A 83 -6.29 -11.82 -14.15
CA LEU A 83 -7.53 -11.36 -14.80
C LEU A 83 -7.40 -11.33 -16.34
N PRO A 84 -8.43 -11.76 -17.10
CA PRO A 84 -8.43 -11.72 -18.57
C PRO A 84 -8.38 -10.28 -19.12
N ALA A 85 -7.59 -10.08 -20.18
CA ALA A 85 -6.82 -8.86 -20.44
C ALA A 85 -7.47 -7.71 -21.25
N HIS A 86 -8.80 -7.52 -21.25
CA HIS A 86 -9.42 -6.67 -22.29
C HIS A 86 -10.46 -5.61 -21.89
N SER A 87 -10.49 -5.12 -20.64
CA SER A 87 -11.45 -4.07 -20.26
C SER A 87 -10.90 -2.99 -19.33
N ILE A 88 -11.47 -1.77 -19.40
CA ILE A 88 -11.20 -0.65 -18.48
C ILE A 88 -11.49 -1.06 -17.03
N GLU A 89 -12.44 -1.98 -16.82
CA GLU A 89 -12.72 -2.58 -15.51
C GLU A 89 -11.52 -3.33 -14.93
N GLN A 90 -10.61 -3.87 -15.76
CA GLN A 90 -9.40 -4.54 -15.30
C GLN A 90 -8.44 -3.58 -14.60
N LEU A 91 -8.34 -2.33 -15.04
CA LEU A 91 -7.48 -1.32 -14.41
C LEU A 91 -8.02 -0.96 -13.02
N GLN A 92 -9.33 -0.75 -12.92
CA GLN A 92 -9.97 -0.48 -11.63
C GLN A 92 -9.86 -1.67 -10.67
N ALA A 93 -10.08 -2.88 -11.18
CA ALA A 93 -9.98 -4.11 -10.39
C ALA A 93 -8.54 -4.40 -9.93
N GLY A 94 -7.55 -4.24 -10.82
CA GLY A 94 -6.14 -4.44 -10.51
C GLY A 94 -5.63 -3.43 -9.48
N PHE A 95 -6.01 -2.17 -9.63
CA PHE A 95 -5.72 -1.11 -8.65
C PHE A 95 -6.35 -1.39 -7.28
N ARG A 96 -7.63 -1.78 -7.24
CA ARG A 96 -8.31 -2.17 -5.98
C ARG A 96 -7.65 -3.38 -5.33
N LEU A 97 -7.29 -4.40 -6.11
CA LEU A 97 -6.63 -5.58 -5.58
C LEU A 97 -5.27 -5.23 -4.98
N ASN A 98 -4.52 -4.35 -5.63
CA ASN A 98 -3.26 -3.83 -5.11
C ASN A 98 -3.46 -3.09 -3.77
N LEU A 99 -4.48 -2.23 -3.66
CA LEU A 99 -4.83 -1.57 -2.38
C LEU A 99 -5.23 -2.56 -1.29
N LEU A 100 -5.97 -3.63 -1.63
CA LEU A 100 -6.34 -4.69 -0.70
C LEU A 100 -5.10 -5.46 -0.22
N ILE A 101 -4.17 -5.78 -1.11
CA ILE A 101 -2.91 -6.43 -0.75
C ILE A 101 -2.09 -5.51 0.18
N CYS A 102 -1.98 -4.22 -0.14
CA CYS A 102 -1.33 -3.23 0.73
C CYS A 102 -2.01 -3.13 2.10
N ALA A 103 -3.34 -3.11 2.15
CA ALA A 103 -4.10 -3.11 3.41
C ALA A 103 -3.79 -4.35 4.27
N LEU A 104 -3.73 -5.54 3.66
CA LEU A 104 -3.41 -6.79 4.33
C LEU A 104 -1.95 -6.82 4.82
N LEU A 105 -0.99 -6.54 3.94
CA LEU A 105 0.44 -6.53 4.29
C LEU A 105 0.75 -5.52 5.39
N ASN A 106 0.15 -4.33 5.32
CA ASN A 106 0.34 -3.31 6.34
C ASN A 106 -0.30 -3.68 7.68
N THR A 107 -1.45 -4.38 7.65
CA THR A 107 -2.04 -4.95 8.88
C THR A 107 -1.13 -6.04 9.45
N LEU A 108 -0.55 -6.89 8.61
CA LEU A 108 0.40 -7.91 9.02
C LEU A 108 1.67 -7.29 9.63
N ALA A 109 2.14 -6.17 9.08
CA ALA A 109 3.30 -5.42 9.59
C ALA A 109 3.08 -4.85 11.01
N LEU A 110 1.83 -4.68 11.46
CA LEU A 110 1.53 -4.30 12.85
C LEU A 110 1.91 -5.39 13.86
N LEU A 111 1.96 -6.67 13.45
CA LEU A 111 2.32 -7.79 14.33
C LEU A 111 3.78 -7.74 14.82
N PRO A 112 4.80 -7.71 13.94
CA PRO A 112 6.19 -7.59 14.38
C PRO A 112 6.46 -6.25 15.07
N LEU A 113 5.77 -5.18 14.65
CA LEU A 113 5.89 -3.86 15.26
C LEU A 113 5.38 -3.87 16.71
N TYR A 114 4.21 -4.46 16.96
CA TYR A 114 3.72 -4.68 18.32
C TYR A 114 4.66 -5.56 19.14
N GLY A 115 5.24 -6.60 18.53
CA GLY A 115 6.28 -7.42 19.15
C GLY A 115 7.47 -6.59 19.62
N LEU A 116 7.99 -5.71 18.76
CA LEU A 116 9.08 -4.80 19.08
C LEU A 116 8.71 -3.81 20.20
N LEU A 117 7.51 -3.21 20.13
CA LEU A 117 7.02 -2.32 21.18
C LEU A 117 6.91 -3.03 22.53
N ARG A 118 6.55 -4.31 22.55
CA ARG A 118 6.49 -5.14 23.77
C ARG A 118 7.88 -5.47 24.33
N HIS A 119 8.92 -5.48 23.50
CA HIS A 119 10.30 -5.66 23.96
C HIS A 119 10.88 -4.39 24.60
N VAL A 120 10.48 -3.21 24.13
CA VAL A 120 11.04 -1.92 24.60
C VAL A 120 10.17 -1.28 25.69
N ALA A 121 8.85 -1.45 25.65
CA ALA A 121 7.91 -0.71 26.47
C ALA A 121 6.98 -1.60 27.32
N ARG A 122 6.45 -1.01 28.38
CA ARG A 122 5.41 -1.65 29.23
C ARG A 122 4.11 -1.83 28.44
N ARG A 123 3.33 -2.85 28.81
CA ARG A 123 2.08 -3.26 28.13
C ARG A 123 1.13 -2.10 27.74
N PRO A 124 0.77 -1.15 28.63
CA PRO A 124 -0.17 -0.08 28.26
C PRO A 124 0.42 0.89 27.22
N ILE A 125 1.72 1.15 27.26
CA ILE A 125 2.41 2.02 26.30
C ILE A 125 2.48 1.34 24.93
N ALA A 126 2.74 0.02 24.91
CA ALA A 126 2.72 -0.76 23.67
C ALA A 126 1.32 -0.78 23.02
N LEU A 127 0.25 -0.90 23.83
CA LEU A 127 -1.14 -0.84 23.35
C LEU A 127 -1.50 0.56 22.83
N ALA A 128 -1.08 1.63 23.52
CA ALA A 128 -1.31 2.99 23.06
C ALA A 128 -0.59 3.26 21.72
N GLY A 129 0.65 2.80 21.56
CA GLY A 129 1.39 2.88 20.30
C GLY A 129 0.70 2.10 19.18
N LEU A 130 0.22 0.88 19.45
CA LEU A 130 -0.56 0.09 18.50
C LEU A 130 -1.86 0.80 18.10
N ALA A 131 -2.59 1.38 19.06
CA ALA A 131 -3.82 2.12 18.78
C ALA A 131 -3.57 3.34 17.89
N LEU A 132 -2.49 4.09 18.15
CA LEU A 132 -2.08 5.22 17.31
C LEU A 132 -1.74 4.78 15.88
N LEU A 133 -1.03 3.67 15.71
CA LEU A 133 -0.65 3.15 14.39
C LEU A 133 -1.82 2.52 13.62
N ALA A 134 -2.73 1.86 14.35
CA ALA A 134 -3.87 1.16 13.75
C ALA A 134 -5.02 2.12 13.40
N LEU A 135 -5.35 3.08 14.27
CA LEU A 135 -6.55 3.91 14.18
C LEU A 135 -6.31 5.32 13.61
N ASN A 136 -5.06 5.79 13.50
CA ASN A 136 -4.80 7.12 12.96
C ASN A 136 -5.10 7.14 11.44
N PRO A 137 -6.12 7.90 10.98
CA PRO A 137 -6.54 7.91 9.58
C PRO A 137 -5.46 8.46 8.64
N PHE A 138 -4.57 9.35 9.14
CA PHE A 138 -3.46 9.88 8.34
C PHE A 138 -2.42 8.78 8.06
N LEU A 139 -2.06 8.00 9.07
CA LEU A 139 -1.13 6.88 8.91
C LEU A 139 -1.75 5.77 8.07
N VAL A 140 -3.03 5.47 8.27
CA VAL A 140 -3.76 4.51 7.42
C VAL A 140 -3.73 4.94 5.96
N ARG A 141 -3.99 6.22 5.66
CA ARG A 141 -3.91 6.73 4.29
C ARG A 141 -2.52 6.57 3.71
N VAL A 142 -1.47 6.99 4.43
CA VAL A 142 -0.08 6.89 3.96
C VAL A 142 0.34 5.43 3.75
N SER A 143 -0.15 4.50 4.55
CA SER A 143 0.26 3.10 4.45
C SER A 143 -0.62 2.25 3.51
N VAL A 144 -1.82 2.72 3.16
CA VAL A 144 -2.68 2.09 2.14
C VAL A 144 -2.44 2.71 0.77
N ASN A 145 -1.91 3.92 0.71
CA ASN A 145 -1.32 4.44 -0.51
C ASN A 145 -0.36 3.37 -1.03
N ALA A 146 -0.53 3.01 -2.30
CA ALA A 146 0.25 2.04 -3.05
C ALA A 146 1.73 2.44 -3.21
N MET A 147 2.22 3.33 -2.35
CA MET A 147 3.56 3.87 -2.35
C MET A 147 4.08 3.79 -0.92
N GLU A 148 5.30 3.30 -0.77
CA GLU A 148 6.05 3.63 0.43
C GLU A 148 6.16 5.16 0.50
N PRO A 149 5.92 5.80 1.65
CA PRO A 149 6.18 7.22 1.78
C PRO A 149 7.63 7.47 1.39
N ARG A 150 7.80 8.15 0.26
CA ARG A 150 9.02 8.77 -0.21
C ARG A 150 9.37 9.84 0.81
N TRP A 151 9.86 9.45 1.99
CA TRP A 151 10.39 10.39 2.95
C TRP A 151 11.51 11.14 2.23
N ARG A 152 11.18 12.36 1.75
CA ARG A 152 12.07 13.33 1.12
C ARG A 152 12.75 12.87 -0.17
N CYS A 153 12.06 13.00 -1.30
CA CYS A 153 12.68 13.70 -2.44
C CYS A 153 12.60 15.23 -2.21
N TYR A 154 13.18 15.68 -1.08
CA TYR A 154 13.70 17.05 -0.91
C TYR A 154 15.18 17.11 -1.32
N CYS A 155 15.63 16.17 -2.17
CA CYS A 155 16.90 16.31 -2.87
C CYS A 155 16.62 16.97 -4.21
N CYS A 156 17.10 18.20 -4.32
CA CYS A 156 17.24 19.04 -5.50
C CYS A 156 18.03 18.42 -6.68
N CYS A 157 17.99 17.11 -6.93
CA CYS A 157 18.80 16.47 -7.98
C CYS A 157 17.94 15.53 -8.82
N CYS A 158 17.35 16.07 -9.88
CA CYS A 158 17.08 15.42 -11.18
C CYS A 158 16.11 16.24 -12.08
N CYS A 159 15.77 17.47 -11.72
CA CYS A 159 15.56 18.53 -12.72
C CYS A 159 16.94 19.04 -13.17
N GLY A 160 17.67 18.18 -13.87
CA GLY A 160 18.90 18.53 -14.58
C GLY A 160 18.65 18.25 -16.05
N GLY A 161 17.86 19.10 -16.70
CA GLY A 161 17.96 19.20 -18.15
C GLY A 161 19.33 19.76 -18.52
N PRO A 162 19.88 19.34 -19.65
CA PRO A 162 20.55 20.28 -20.52
C PRO A 162 19.71 20.46 -21.78
N LEU A 163 19.66 21.73 -22.16
CA LEU A 163 19.43 22.28 -23.49
C LEU A 163 19.93 21.37 -24.62
#